data_AF-X0LNS5-F1
#
_entry.id   AF-X0LNS5-F1
#
_cell.length_a   1.000
_cell.length_b   1.000
_cell.length_c   1.000
_cell.angle_alpha   90.00
_cell.angle_beta   90.00
_cell.angle_gamma   90.00
#
_symmetry.space_group_name_H-M   'P 1'
#
loop_
_entity.id
_entity.type
_entity.pdbx_description
1 polymer ?
#
loop_
_entity_poly.entity_id
_entity_poly.type
_entity_poly.pdbx_seq_one_letter_code
_entity_poly.pdbx_strand_id
1 'polypeptide(L)'
;MRPSVMKFSIAQLSRTPSHRPQYHSFRRYLLTLTLSENTLFYFPKRDLQKTTYPSPILRTPLTSQTFGSQAAPAMETRIVKVPSKGSLGQFRPGDGLAKLNHWEVQCENKLALEALQDAAHLLRTKDTPVAFPTETVYGLGADATRTPSVKGIYSAKGRPSDNPLISHVCDLEMLRQYLGHTDETDPIPQRYRALIERFWPGPLTILLPNPVPSKLAPEVTAGLKTFGVRMPSSTLALSLIKLAGVPLAAPSANASTKPSPTAAQHVMDDLNGKIELILDGGHCQVGVESTVVDGLCDPPVVLRPGGIGIDELRSCPGWENVSIAYQDKSEEGKAAPRAPGMKYKHYSPKATVVLYESSFGEGGNGIASLDLKAANGTVNGHASNDERKGRVVGVIRTQRWKSGAGLRCASFQHLTDVQGPDEDDSPFQVYEGDLLDEKEQPIGKILDIDLGRGTEGIARGLFAALREFDRRGADTIFVDGIEDRSDIAAAVMNRLRKAASETRA
;
A
#
# COMPACT_ATOMS: atom_id res chain seq x y z
N MET A 1 -46.18 56.63 -22.63
CA MET A 1 -45.86 56.59 -21.19
C MET A 1 -44.63 55.70 -20.99
N ARG A 2 -43.52 56.29 -20.54
CA ARG A 2 -42.31 55.61 -20.05
C ARG A 2 -42.00 56.18 -18.67
N PRO A 3 -41.49 55.37 -17.74
CA PRO A 3 -40.29 55.77 -16.99
C PRO A 3 -39.39 54.55 -16.70
N SER A 4 -38.13 54.63 -16.26
CA SER A 4 -37.10 55.67 -16.20
C SER A 4 -35.77 54.94 -15.96
N VAL A 5 -34.71 55.48 -16.53
CA VAL A 5 -33.31 55.05 -16.38
C VAL A 5 -32.66 55.80 -15.22
N MET A 6 -31.75 55.19 -14.45
CA MET A 6 -30.66 55.94 -13.82
C MET A 6 -29.38 55.10 -13.69
N LYS A 7 -28.26 55.74 -14.06
CA LYS A 7 -26.87 55.28 -14.11
C LYS A 7 -26.04 55.93 -12.99
N PHE A 8 -24.80 55.45 -12.88
CA PHE A 8 -23.55 56.03 -12.33
C PHE A 8 -23.16 55.61 -10.89
N SER A 9 -21.90 55.58 -10.46
CA SER A 9 -20.54 55.32 -10.98
C SER A 9 -19.54 55.80 -9.91
N ILE A 10 -18.57 54.95 -9.55
CA ILE A 10 -17.18 55.20 -9.09
C ILE A 10 -16.90 56.19 -7.93
N ALA A 11 -16.18 55.70 -6.89
CA ALA A 11 -14.88 56.26 -6.45
C ALA A 11 -14.16 55.35 -5.42
N GLN A 12 -12.92 54.97 -5.72
CA GLN A 12 -11.92 54.48 -4.77
C GLN A 12 -11.42 55.63 -3.87
N LEU A 13 -10.96 55.32 -2.66
CA LEU A 13 -9.74 55.93 -2.09
C LEU A 13 -9.21 55.14 -0.89
N SER A 14 -7.93 54.79 -1.01
CA SER A 14 -7.02 54.20 -0.03
C SER A 14 -6.73 55.12 1.17
N ARG A 15 -6.45 54.53 2.35
CA ARG A 15 -5.33 54.89 3.26
C ARG A 15 -5.33 54.02 4.54
N THR A 16 -4.22 53.33 4.78
CA THR A 16 -3.72 52.90 6.10
C THR A 16 -3.07 54.11 6.82
N PRO A 17 -2.99 54.18 8.17
CA PRO A 17 -1.92 53.50 8.90
C PRO A 17 -2.24 52.98 10.33
N SER A 18 -1.30 52.16 10.78
CA SER A 18 -0.97 51.59 12.10
C SER A 18 -1.32 52.36 13.39
N HIS A 19 -1.81 51.63 14.41
CA HIS A 19 -1.17 51.48 15.75
C HIS A 19 -1.98 50.51 16.66
N ARG A 20 -1.30 49.55 17.31
CA ARG A 20 -1.72 48.82 18.54
C ARG A 20 -1.49 49.74 19.78
N PRO A 21 -1.93 49.46 21.05
CA PRO A 21 -2.40 48.18 21.64
C PRO A 21 -3.52 48.24 22.74
N GLN A 22 -3.82 47.05 23.30
CA GLN A 22 -4.19 46.70 24.69
C GLN A 22 -5.66 46.56 25.19
N TYR A 23 -6.00 45.29 25.48
CA TYR A 23 -6.75 44.68 26.60
C TYR A 23 -7.74 45.49 27.46
N HIS A 24 -9.02 45.05 27.50
CA HIS A 24 -9.64 44.41 28.68
C HIS A 24 -11.04 43.84 28.38
N SER A 25 -11.25 42.57 28.78
CA SER A 25 -12.43 42.01 29.47
C SER A 25 -13.84 42.53 29.11
N PHE A 26 -14.74 41.65 28.64
CA PHE A 26 -16.15 41.66 29.10
C PHE A 26 -16.84 40.28 29.01
N ARG A 27 -17.75 40.08 29.96
CA ARG A 27 -18.35 38.83 30.47
C ARG A 27 -19.44 38.21 29.59
N ARG A 28 -19.62 36.91 29.81
CA ARG A 28 -20.80 36.06 29.57
C ARG A 28 -22.12 36.71 29.98
N TYR A 29 -23.17 36.48 29.18
CA TYR A 29 -24.55 36.47 29.63
C TYR A 29 -25.15 35.06 29.46
N LEU A 30 -25.54 34.46 30.58
CA LEU A 30 -26.46 33.32 30.69
C LEU A 30 -27.87 33.90 30.84
N LEU A 31 -28.85 33.29 30.17
CA LEU A 31 -30.27 33.57 30.34
C LEU A 31 -30.90 32.43 31.13
N THR A 32 -31.50 32.80 32.26
CA THR A 32 -32.18 31.94 33.23
C THR A 32 -33.69 32.05 33.01
N LEU A 33 -34.42 30.94 33.07
CA LEU A 33 -35.87 30.90 33.27
C LEU A 33 -36.21 29.84 34.34
N THR A 34 -36.90 30.29 35.39
CA THR A 34 -37.58 29.57 36.49
C THR A 34 -39.10 29.79 36.31
N LEU A 35 -40.09 29.03 36.78
CA LEU A 35 -40.32 27.90 37.72
C LEU A 35 -41.79 27.44 37.50
N SER A 36 -42.16 26.17 37.78
CA SER A 36 -43.22 25.79 38.75
C SER A 36 -43.49 24.27 38.83
N GLU A 37 -44.00 23.85 39.98
CA GLU A 37 -44.00 22.56 40.69
C GLU A 37 -44.98 21.42 40.26
N ASN A 38 -44.72 20.26 40.90
CA ASN A 38 -45.62 19.16 41.35
C ASN A 38 -45.89 17.95 40.44
N THR A 39 -45.31 16.79 40.81
CA THR A 39 -46.01 15.55 41.28
C THR A 39 -44.99 14.49 41.77
N LEU A 40 -45.28 13.92 42.95
CA LEU A 40 -44.53 12.89 43.69
C LEU A 40 -45.00 11.46 43.31
N PHE A 41 -44.10 10.46 43.31
CA PHE A 41 -44.41 9.08 43.71
C PHE A 41 -43.20 8.37 44.35
N TYR A 42 -43.51 7.33 45.12
CA TYR A 42 -42.91 6.86 46.37
C TYR A 42 -42.17 5.51 46.17
N PHE A 43 -41.07 5.24 46.88
CA PHE A 43 -40.55 3.87 47.11
C PHE A 43 -39.95 3.71 48.53
N PRO A 44 -40.26 2.64 49.27
CA PRO A 44 -39.96 2.53 50.70
C PRO A 44 -38.58 1.89 51.02
N LYS A 45 -38.01 2.30 52.15
CA LYS A 45 -36.86 1.69 52.86
C LYS A 45 -37.34 0.70 53.93
N ARG A 46 -36.65 -0.43 54.09
CA ARG A 46 -36.52 -1.32 55.28
C ARG A 46 -35.23 -2.15 55.10
N ASP A 47 -34.47 -2.62 56.07
CA ASP A 47 -34.28 -2.37 57.49
C ASP A 47 -32.90 -2.99 57.83
N LEU A 48 -32.15 -2.38 58.76
CA LEU A 48 -30.87 -2.88 59.27
C LEU A 48 -31.12 -3.82 60.46
N GLN A 49 -30.58 -5.04 60.44
CA GLN A 49 -30.33 -5.83 61.65
C GLN A 49 -28.93 -6.42 61.67
N LYS A 50 -28.30 -6.26 62.84
CA LYS A 50 -26.98 -6.75 63.26
C LYS A 50 -27.03 -8.26 63.52
N THR A 51 -26.01 -9.00 63.09
CA THR A 51 -25.59 -10.24 63.76
C THR A 51 -24.09 -10.49 63.62
N THR A 52 -23.57 -11.19 64.62
CA THR A 52 -22.21 -11.29 65.16
C THR A 52 -21.36 -12.37 64.46
N TYR A 53 -20.03 -12.18 64.44
CA TYR A 53 -19.05 -13.18 63.96
C TYR A 53 -18.87 -14.37 64.93
N PRO A 54 -18.50 -15.55 64.39
CA PRO A 54 -17.43 -16.34 64.99
C PRO A 54 -16.30 -16.73 63.99
N SER A 55 -15.11 -16.98 64.56
CA SER A 55 -13.81 -17.28 63.94
C SER A 55 -13.71 -18.68 63.27
N PRO A 56 -12.59 -19.00 62.54
CA PRO A 56 -12.63 -19.81 61.32
C PRO A 56 -12.45 -21.32 61.52
N ILE A 57 -12.98 -22.09 60.58
CA ILE A 57 -12.68 -23.51 60.40
C ILE A 57 -11.83 -23.64 59.13
N LEU A 58 -10.61 -24.18 59.28
CA LEU A 58 -9.74 -24.58 58.17
C LEU A 58 -10.46 -25.57 57.25
N ARG A 59 -10.51 -25.26 55.94
CA ARG A 59 -10.77 -26.25 54.89
C ARG A 59 -9.66 -26.21 53.84
N THR A 60 -9.19 -27.41 53.54
CA THR A 60 -8.15 -27.82 52.60
C THR A 60 -8.39 -27.33 51.16
N PRO A 61 -7.32 -27.12 50.37
CA PRO A 61 -7.45 -26.59 49.02
C PRO A 61 -8.01 -27.66 48.06
N LEU A 62 -9.07 -27.29 47.34
CA LEU A 62 -9.55 -28.01 46.16
C LEU A 62 -8.58 -27.70 45.01
N THR A 63 -8.09 -28.77 44.40
CA THR A 63 -7.24 -28.82 43.22
C THR A 63 -7.82 -27.99 42.07
N SER A 64 -7.01 -27.07 41.52
CA SER A 64 -7.31 -26.38 40.28
C SER A 64 -7.27 -27.36 39.12
N GLN A 65 -8.43 -27.69 38.56
CA GLN A 65 -8.49 -28.24 37.21
C GLN A 65 -8.10 -27.12 36.24
N THR A 66 -6.87 -27.19 35.75
CA THR A 66 -6.43 -26.47 34.57
C THR A 66 -7.26 -26.94 33.38
N PHE A 67 -8.23 -26.14 32.96
CA PHE A 67 -8.73 -26.22 31.59
C PHE A 67 -7.55 -25.86 30.68
N GLY A 68 -6.93 -26.88 30.08
CA GLY A 68 -5.95 -26.68 29.05
C GLY A 68 -6.58 -25.83 27.96
N SER A 69 -6.04 -24.64 27.72
CA SER A 69 -6.32 -23.92 26.49
C SER A 69 -5.80 -24.80 25.36
N GLN A 70 -6.68 -25.55 24.70
CA GLN A 70 -6.38 -26.07 23.39
C GLN A 70 -6.08 -24.84 22.54
N ALA A 71 -4.80 -24.66 22.21
CA ALA A 71 -4.41 -23.68 21.21
C ALA A 71 -5.30 -23.94 19.99
N ALA A 72 -5.98 -22.90 19.50
CA ALA A 72 -6.68 -23.01 18.23
C ALA A 72 -5.72 -23.64 17.21
N PRO A 73 -6.17 -24.61 16.39
CA PRO A 73 -5.30 -25.27 15.44
C PRO A 73 -4.55 -24.19 14.65
N ALA A 74 -3.22 -24.36 14.54
CA ALA A 74 -2.39 -23.42 13.81
C ALA A 74 -2.97 -23.25 12.40
N MET A 75 -3.30 -22.01 12.03
CA MET A 75 -3.84 -21.71 10.70
C MET A 75 -2.78 -22.09 9.66
N GLU A 76 -3.09 -23.03 8.77
CA GLU A 76 -2.19 -23.41 7.69
C GLU A 76 -2.49 -22.53 6.46
N THR A 77 -1.46 -21.86 5.93
CA THR A 77 -1.59 -21.06 4.71
C THR A 77 -1.38 -21.96 3.50
N ARG A 78 -2.33 -21.95 2.55
CA ARG A 78 -2.22 -22.66 1.28
C ARG A 78 -2.16 -21.72 0.09
N ILE A 79 -1.34 -22.07 -0.90
CA ILE A 79 -1.35 -21.48 -2.23
C ILE A 79 -2.28 -22.32 -3.12
N VAL A 80 -3.23 -21.67 -3.78
CA VAL A 80 -4.12 -22.27 -4.76
C VAL A 80 -3.87 -21.64 -6.11
N LYS A 81 -3.32 -22.42 -7.04
CA LYS A 81 -3.09 -21.98 -8.42
C LYS A 81 -4.43 -21.76 -9.12
N VAL A 82 -4.60 -20.59 -9.72
CA VAL A 82 -5.73 -20.22 -10.56
C VAL A 82 -5.23 -20.20 -12.00
N PRO A 83 -5.61 -21.19 -12.84
CA PRO A 83 -5.18 -21.25 -14.22
C PRO A 83 -5.46 -19.94 -14.97
N SER A 84 -4.43 -19.37 -15.59
CA SER A 84 -4.49 -18.12 -16.35
C SER A 84 -4.96 -18.30 -17.80
N LYS A 85 -5.02 -19.53 -18.30
CA LYS A 85 -5.50 -19.85 -19.66
C LYS A 85 -7.02 -19.84 -19.70
N GLY A 86 -7.59 -18.77 -20.29
CA GLY A 86 -9.02 -18.57 -20.48
C GLY A 86 -9.51 -17.25 -19.89
N SER A 87 -10.64 -16.74 -20.39
CA SER A 87 -11.29 -15.58 -19.77
C SER A 87 -11.92 -16.02 -18.45
N LEU A 88 -11.66 -15.29 -17.35
CA LEU A 88 -12.36 -15.47 -16.07
C LEU A 88 -13.67 -14.67 -16.03
N GLY A 89 -13.82 -13.72 -16.96
CA GLY A 89 -14.95 -12.82 -17.04
C GLY A 89 -14.67 -11.67 -18.02
N GLN A 90 -15.71 -10.90 -18.29
CA GLN A 90 -15.64 -9.76 -19.19
C GLN A 90 -16.66 -8.69 -18.80
N PHE A 91 -16.43 -7.45 -19.23
CA PHE A 91 -17.46 -6.42 -19.14
C PHE A 91 -18.53 -6.63 -20.20
N ARG A 92 -19.78 -6.26 -19.87
CA ARG A 92 -20.83 -6.15 -20.89
C ARG A 92 -20.46 -5.07 -21.92
N PRO A 93 -20.81 -5.25 -23.21
CA PRO A 93 -20.63 -4.22 -24.22
C PRO A 93 -21.29 -2.91 -23.80
N GLY A 94 -20.60 -1.80 -24.06
CA GLY A 94 -21.08 -0.45 -23.79
C GLY A 94 -20.06 0.59 -24.28
N ASP A 95 -20.50 1.84 -24.39
CA ASP A 95 -19.67 2.95 -24.84
C ASP A 95 -19.26 3.86 -23.69
N GLY A 96 -18.14 4.56 -23.85
CA GLY A 96 -17.63 5.50 -22.85
C GLY A 96 -17.44 4.84 -21.48
N LEU A 97 -18.04 5.40 -20.43
CA LEU A 97 -18.05 4.80 -19.09
C LEU A 97 -18.95 3.57 -18.97
N ALA A 98 -19.96 3.41 -19.83
CA ALA A 98 -20.89 2.29 -19.74
C ALA A 98 -20.20 0.94 -19.97
N LYS A 99 -19.07 0.92 -20.69
CA LYS A 99 -18.20 -0.26 -20.86
C LYS A 99 -17.65 -0.81 -19.54
N LEU A 100 -17.70 -0.05 -18.45
CA LEU A 100 -17.23 -0.44 -17.12
C LEU A 100 -18.36 -0.67 -16.12
N ASN A 101 -19.63 -0.61 -16.55
CA ASN A 101 -20.77 -0.66 -15.65
C ASN A 101 -20.97 -2.04 -15.01
N HIS A 102 -20.73 -3.11 -15.76
CA HIS A 102 -21.09 -4.44 -15.32
C HIS A 102 -20.04 -5.48 -15.72
N TRP A 103 -19.37 -6.05 -14.71
CA TRP A 103 -18.50 -7.20 -14.88
C TRP A 103 -19.30 -8.50 -14.76
N GLU A 104 -19.14 -9.40 -15.72
CA GLU A 104 -19.71 -10.74 -15.69
C GLU A 104 -18.62 -11.78 -15.51
N VAL A 105 -18.80 -12.67 -14.53
CA VAL A 105 -17.94 -13.84 -14.37
C VAL A 105 -18.38 -14.88 -15.38
N GLN A 106 -17.49 -15.17 -16.33
CA GLN A 106 -17.68 -16.14 -17.39
C GLN A 106 -16.42 -17.01 -17.42
N CYS A 107 -16.33 -17.95 -16.49
CA CYS A 107 -15.17 -18.81 -16.30
C CYS A 107 -15.48 -20.22 -16.78
N GLU A 108 -14.87 -20.62 -17.90
CA GLU A 108 -15.02 -21.97 -18.45
C GLU A 108 -14.17 -23.00 -17.67
N ASN A 109 -13.11 -22.53 -17.01
CA ASN A 109 -12.24 -23.38 -16.23
C ASN A 109 -12.84 -23.65 -14.84
N LYS A 110 -13.40 -24.86 -14.67
CA LYS A 110 -14.03 -25.28 -13.41
C LYS A 110 -13.12 -25.14 -12.19
N LEU A 111 -11.83 -25.48 -12.30
CA LEU A 111 -10.88 -25.38 -11.18
C LEU A 111 -10.62 -23.92 -10.78
N ALA A 112 -10.48 -23.04 -11.78
CA ALA A 112 -10.33 -21.60 -11.53
C ALA A 112 -11.58 -21.02 -10.86
N LEU A 113 -12.77 -21.40 -11.33
CA LEU A 113 -14.04 -20.96 -10.77
C LEU A 113 -14.23 -21.47 -9.33
N GLU A 114 -13.93 -22.73 -9.04
CA GLU A 114 -13.99 -23.30 -7.69
C GLU A 114 -13.04 -22.59 -6.72
N ALA A 115 -11.80 -22.31 -7.14
CA ALA A 115 -10.84 -21.55 -6.32
C ALA A 115 -11.34 -20.14 -6.00
N LEU A 116 -11.93 -19.45 -6.98
CA LEU A 116 -12.50 -18.12 -6.79
C LEU A 116 -13.75 -18.15 -5.90
N GLN A 117 -14.60 -19.15 -6.03
CA GLN A 117 -15.80 -19.31 -5.21
C GLN A 117 -15.46 -19.63 -3.75
N ASP A 118 -14.45 -20.48 -3.52
CA ASP A 118 -13.90 -20.77 -2.20
C ASP A 118 -13.34 -19.49 -1.55
N ALA A 119 -12.47 -18.76 -2.26
CA ALA A 119 -11.95 -17.47 -1.80
C ALA A 119 -13.06 -16.46 -1.48
N ALA A 120 -14.06 -16.33 -2.36
CA ALA A 120 -15.22 -15.46 -2.16
C ALA A 120 -16.05 -15.88 -0.95
N HIS A 121 -16.19 -17.19 -0.70
CA HIS A 121 -16.85 -17.70 0.49
C HIS A 121 -16.08 -17.30 1.76
N LEU A 122 -14.76 -17.50 1.80
CA LEU A 122 -13.92 -17.09 2.94
C LEU A 122 -14.02 -15.59 3.22
N LEU A 123 -13.97 -14.75 2.18
CA LEU A 123 -14.11 -13.29 2.31
C LEU A 123 -15.47 -12.88 2.91
N ARG A 124 -16.54 -13.61 2.61
CA ARG A 124 -17.89 -13.35 3.15
C ARG A 124 -18.10 -13.89 4.55
N THR A 125 -17.48 -15.02 4.91
CA THR A 125 -17.82 -15.74 6.15
C THR A 125 -16.78 -15.59 7.25
N LYS A 126 -15.53 -15.30 6.92
CA LYS A 126 -14.43 -15.17 7.89
C LYS A 126 -13.95 -13.73 8.03
N ASP A 127 -13.16 -13.49 9.06
CA ASP A 127 -12.48 -12.22 9.31
C ASP A 127 -11.03 -12.23 8.80
N THR A 128 -10.51 -13.41 8.44
CA THR A 128 -9.17 -13.59 7.88
C THR A 128 -9.15 -13.13 6.42
N PRO A 129 -8.20 -12.28 6.02
CA PRO A 129 -8.08 -11.84 4.64
C PRO A 129 -7.57 -12.95 3.70
N VAL A 130 -7.82 -12.78 2.40
CA VAL A 130 -7.34 -13.63 1.30
C VAL A 130 -6.35 -12.83 0.46
N ALA A 131 -5.21 -13.43 0.10
CA ALA A 131 -4.28 -12.81 -0.83
C ALA A 131 -4.59 -13.16 -2.28
N PHE A 132 -4.48 -12.19 -3.19
CA PHE A 132 -4.77 -12.38 -4.62
C PHE A 132 -3.93 -11.43 -5.50
N PRO A 133 -3.61 -11.82 -6.75
CA PRO A 133 -2.83 -11.00 -7.66
C PRO A 133 -3.66 -9.85 -8.27
N THR A 134 -2.99 -8.72 -8.48
CA THR A 134 -3.43 -7.65 -9.40
C THR A 134 -2.38 -7.47 -10.50
N GLU A 135 -2.61 -6.57 -11.45
CA GLU A 135 -1.59 -6.16 -12.43
C GLU A 135 -0.41 -5.44 -11.76
N THR A 136 -0.62 -4.85 -10.58
CA THR A 136 0.41 -4.08 -9.84
C THR A 136 1.25 -4.92 -8.90
N VAL A 137 0.64 -5.37 -7.80
CA VAL A 137 1.22 -6.18 -6.72
C VAL A 137 0.12 -7.09 -6.16
N TYR A 138 0.48 -8.14 -5.43
CA TYR A 138 -0.48 -8.95 -4.71
C TYR A 138 -1.17 -8.12 -3.62
N GLY A 139 -2.50 -8.19 -3.57
CA GLY A 139 -3.34 -7.53 -2.58
C GLY A 139 -3.75 -8.50 -1.46
N LEU A 140 -3.91 -7.98 -0.24
CA LEU A 140 -4.45 -8.71 0.90
C LEU A 140 -5.89 -8.26 1.17
N GLY A 141 -6.85 -8.93 0.56
CA GLY A 141 -8.25 -8.54 0.54
C GLY A 141 -9.04 -9.00 1.75
N ALA A 142 -9.90 -8.12 2.26
CA ALA A 142 -11.01 -8.48 3.13
C ALA A 142 -12.24 -7.64 2.75
N ASP A 143 -13.43 -8.09 3.16
CA ASP A 143 -14.68 -7.34 2.97
C ASP A 143 -14.56 -5.94 3.59
N ALA A 144 -14.61 -4.90 2.74
CA ALA A 144 -14.44 -3.51 3.16
C ALA A 144 -15.60 -2.99 4.02
N THR A 145 -16.71 -3.73 4.10
CA THR A 145 -17.91 -3.35 4.86
C THR A 145 -17.93 -3.92 6.28
N ARG A 146 -17.03 -4.86 6.58
CA ARG A 146 -16.98 -5.58 7.86
C ARG A 146 -15.77 -5.16 8.69
N THR A 147 -16.01 -4.48 9.81
CA THR A 147 -14.96 -4.08 10.76
C THR A 147 -14.04 -5.24 11.19
N PRO A 148 -14.55 -6.44 11.57
CA PRO A 148 -13.67 -7.55 11.94
C PRO A 148 -12.74 -7.98 10.80
N SER A 149 -13.27 -8.06 9.57
CA SER A 149 -12.51 -8.43 8.37
C SER A 149 -11.41 -7.41 8.05
N VAL A 150 -11.72 -6.11 8.13
CA VAL A 150 -10.72 -5.04 7.91
C VAL A 150 -9.66 -5.04 9.02
N LYS A 151 -10.03 -5.29 10.28
CA LYS A 151 -9.05 -5.49 11.37
C LYS A 151 -8.15 -6.70 11.14
N GLY A 152 -8.67 -7.76 10.51
CA GLY A 152 -7.89 -8.92 10.07
C GLY A 152 -6.70 -8.55 9.19
N ILE A 153 -6.88 -7.59 8.27
CA ILE A 153 -5.79 -7.06 7.42
C ILE A 153 -4.69 -6.43 8.27
N TYR A 154 -5.06 -5.53 9.19
CA TYR A 154 -4.09 -4.84 10.05
C TYR A 154 -3.33 -5.82 10.95
N SER A 155 -4.05 -6.80 11.51
CA SER A 155 -3.47 -7.86 12.35
C SER A 155 -2.48 -8.73 11.57
N ALA A 156 -2.89 -9.28 10.42
CA ALA A 156 -2.03 -10.16 9.62
C ALA A 156 -0.75 -9.45 9.14
N LYS A 157 -0.83 -8.15 8.83
CA LYS A 157 0.31 -7.37 8.36
C LYS A 157 1.19 -6.80 9.49
N GLY A 158 0.67 -6.68 10.71
CA GLY A 158 1.27 -5.82 11.73
C GLY A 158 1.29 -4.34 11.30
N ARG A 159 0.21 -3.88 10.64
CA ARG A 159 0.11 -2.52 10.07
C ARG A 159 -0.56 -1.56 11.06
N PRO A 160 -0.09 -0.30 11.19
CA PRO A 160 -0.78 0.73 11.95
C PRO A 160 -2.20 1.01 11.42
N SER A 161 -3.18 1.13 12.33
CA SER A 161 -4.60 1.34 11.99
C SER A 161 -4.92 2.76 11.51
N ASP A 162 -3.98 3.70 11.62
CA ASP A 162 -4.12 5.08 11.12
C ASP A 162 -3.78 5.24 9.62
N ASN A 163 -3.43 4.14 8.95
CA ASN A 163 -3.02 4.14 7.54
C ASN A 163 -4.14 3.59 6.64
N PRO A 164 -4.90 4.44 5.93
CA PRO A 164 -6.11 4.04 5.22
C PRO A 164 -5.84 2.97 4.15
N LEU A 165 -6.89 2.25 3.77
CA LEU A 165 -6.85 1.16 2.79
C LEU A 165 -7.54 1.57 1.48
N ILE A 166 -7.08 0.99 0.37
CA ILE A 166 -7.74 1.16 -0.94
C ILE A 166 -8.80 0.07 -1.07
N SER A 167 -10.02 0.48 -1.36
CA SER A 167 -11.12 -0.42 -1.69
C SER A 167 -11.07 -0.77 -3.17
N HIS A 168 -11.16 -2.06 -3.49
CA HIS A 168 -11.20 -2.55 -4.87
C HIS A 168 -12.63 -2.91 -5.24
N VAL A 169 -13.06 -2.47 -6.42
CA VAL A 169 -14.39 -2.75 -6.99
C VAL A 169 -14.26 -3.51 -8.31
N CYS A 170 -15.28 -4.30 -8.68
CA CYS A 170 -15.29 -5.02 -9.96
C CYS A 170 -15.89 -4.22 -11.11
N ASP A 171 -16.80 -3.28 -10.83
CA ASP A 171 -17.52 -2.51 -11.84
C ASP A 171 -18.06 -1.18 -11.26
N LEU A 172 -18.53 -0.28 -12.14
CA LEU A 172 -19.06 1.02 -11.73
C LEU A 172 -20.42 0.91 -11.05
N GLU A 173 -21.22 -0.12 -11.35
CA GLU A 173 -22.46 -0.40 -10.61
C GLU A 173 -22.18 -0.64 -9.13
N MET A 174 -21.22 -1.51 -8.81
CA MET A 174 -20.77 -1.73 -7.43
C MET A 174 -20.30 -0.40 -6.82
N LEU A 175 -19.42 0.35 -7.48
CA LEU A 175 -18.93 1.62 -6.93
C LEU A 175 -20.08 2.58 -6.57
N ARG A 176 -21.06 2.76 -7.47
CA ARG A 176 -22.21 3.64 -7.24
C ARG A 176 -23.06 3.21 -6.05
N GLN A 177 -23.19 1.90 -5.80
CA GLN A 177 -23.88 1.40 -4.60
C GLN A 177 -23.23 1.89 -3.30
N TYR A 178 -21.91 2.10 -3.28
CA TYR A 178 -21.17 2.56 -2.10
C TYR A 178 -21.05 4.07 -1.99
N LEU A 179 -21.27 4.82 -3.07
CA LEU A 179 -21.32 6.29 -3.04
C LEU A 179 -22.71 6.83 -2.69
N GLY A 180 -23.76 6.01 -2.81
CA GLY A 180 -25.14 6.45 -2.70
C GLY A 180 -25.61 7.02 -4.04
N HIS A 181 -26.39 6.24 -4.77
CA HIS A 181 -26.98 6.70 -6.04
C HIS A 181 -28.28 7.45 -5.75
N THR A 182 -28.41 8.65 -6.32
CA THR A 182 -29.69 9.30 -6.53
C THR A 182 -29.99 9.27 -8.03
N ASP A 183 -31.25 9.05 -8.40
CA ASP A 183 -31.67 8.88 -9.81
C ASP A 183 -31.35 10.10 -10.71
N GLU A 184 -31.00 11.24 -10.11
CA GLU A 184 -30.79 12.52 -10.79
C GLU A 184 -29.34 12.76 -11.25
N THR A 185 -28.32 12.18 -10.60
CA THR A 185 -26.91 12.44 -10.92
C THR A 185 -25.99 11.27 -10.59
N ASP A 186 -25.03 10.98 -11.48
CA ASP A 186 -23.95 10.02 -11.20
C ASP A 186 -23.11 10.50 -10.00
N PRO A 187 -22.99 9.71 -8.92
CA PRO A 187 -22.30 10.15 -7.71
C PRO A 187 -20.77 10.23 -7.87
N ILE A 188 -20.23 9.73 -8.98
CA ILE A 188 -18.81 9.87 -9.32
C ILE A 188 -18.55 11.30 -9.81
N PRO A 189 -17.66 12.09 -9.16
CA PRO A 189 -17.39 13.46 -9.57
C PRO A 189 -16.96 13.56 -11.04
N GLN A 190 -17.51 14.53 -11.77
CA GLN A 190 -17.24 14.78 -13.20
C GLN A 190 -15.74 14.78 -13.53
N ARG A 191 -14.91 15.36 -12.65
CA ARG A 191 -13.45 15.45 -12.85
C ARG A 191 -12.79 14.09 -13.03
N TYR A 192 -13.34 13.01 -12.48
CA TYR A 192 -12.74 11.68 -12.61
C TYR A 192 -13.15 10.93 -13.87
N ARG A 193 -14.16 11.40 -14.62
CA ARG A 193 -14.70 10.66 -15.78
C ARG A 193 -13.64 10.34 -16.83
N ALA A 194 -12.86 11.33 -17.23
CA ALA A 194 -11.78 11.13 -18.21
C ALA A 194 -10.71 10.14 -17.74
N LEU A 195 -10.36 10.19 -16.45
CA LEU A 195 -9.39 9.26 -15.88
C LEU A 195 -9.93 7.83 -15.81
N ILE A 196 -11.18 7.66 -15.36
CA ILE A 196 -11.82 6.34 -15.26
C ILE A 196 -11.95 5.72 -16.65
N GLU A 197 -12.43 6.49 -17.62
CA GLU A 197 -12.64 5.98 -18.98
C GLU A 197 -11.33 5.50 -19.65
N ARG A 198 -10.22 6.17 -19.35
CA ARG A 198 -8.91 5.89 -19.93
C ARG A 198 -8.13 4.83 -19.16
N PHE A 199 -8.14 4.88 -17.84
CA PHE A 199 -7.21 4.12 -17.00
C PHE A 199 -7.87 3.03 -16.15
N TRP A 200 -9.21 2.92 -16.15
CA TRP A 200 -9.91 1.79 -15.54
C TRP A 200 -10.46 0.81 -16.58
N PRO A 201 -10.36 -0.50 -16.32
CA PRO A 201 -9.65 -1.13 -15.20
C PRO A 201 -8.13 -0.94 -15.33
N GLY A 202 -7.43 -0.72 -14.21
CA GLY A 202 -5.98 -0.51 -14.26
C GLY A 202 -5.35 0.13 -13.01
N PRO A 203 -4.08 0.56 -13.13
CA PRO A 203 -3.24 0.97 -12.01
C PRO A 203 -3.52 2.41 -11.53
N LEU A 204 -4.77 2.86 -11.59
CA LEU A 204 -5.23 4.14 -11.05
C LEU A 204 -6.05 3.94 -9.76
N THR A 205 -5.72 4.72 -8.74
CA THR A 205 -6.55 4.89 -7.55
C THR A 205 -7.00 6.34 -7.45
N ILE A 206 -8.31 6.54 -7.29
CA ILE A 206 -8.90 7.88 -7.10
C ILE A 206 -9.41 8.03 -5.66
N LEU A 207 -9.35 9.24 -5.11
CA LEU A 207 -10.01 9.56 -3.83
C LEU A 207 -11.44 10.03 -4.05
N LEU A 208 -12.39 9.42 -3.35
CA LEU A 208 -13.80 9.80 -3.37
C LEU A 208 -14.27 10.25 -1.99
N PRO A 209 -15.27 11.14 -1.90
CA PRO A 209 -15.93 11.44 -0.64
C PRO A 209 -16.52 10.16 -0.04
N ASN A 210 -16.35 9.96 1.27
CA ASN A 210 -17.00 8.87 1.98
C ASN A 210 -18.41 9.30 2.39
N PRO A 211 -19.49 8.64 1.92
CA PRO A 211 -20.86 9.02 2.28
C PRO A 211 -21.13 8.91 3.78
N VAL A 212 -22.13 9.66 4.24
CA VAL A 212 -22.60 9.62 5.63
C VAL A 212 -24.10 9.29 5.63
N PRO A 213 -24.53 8.14 6.19
CA PRO A 213 -23.70 7.11 6.82
C PRO A 213 -22.84 6.31 5.82
N SER A 214 -21.63 5.95 6.25
CA SER A 214 -20.69 5.13 5.45
C SER A 214 -21.15 3.68 5.42
N LYS A 215 -21.14 3.06 4.24
CA LYS A 215 -21.29 1.59 4.08
C LYS A 215 -19.97 0.83 4.28
N LEU A 216 -18.85 1.54 4.29
CA LEU A 216 -17.52 0.97 4.56
C LEU A 216 -17.26 0.94 6.06
N ALA A 217 -16.52 -0.06 6.51
CA ALA A 217 -16.00 -0.12 7.88
C ALA A 217 -15.09 1.11 8.16
N PRO A 218 -15.16 1.70 9.36
CA PRO A 218 -14.39 2.91 9.69
C PRO A 218 -12.86 2.71 9.58
N GLU A 219 -12.39 1.47 9.77
CA GLU A 219 -10.99 1.11 9.63
C GLU A 219 -10.46 1.20 8.19
N VAL A 220 -11.34 1.24 7.18
CA VAL A 220 -10.94 1.44 5.77
C VAL A 220 -10.43 2.86 5.57
N THR A 221 -11.15 3.85 6.08
CA THR A 221 -10.80 5.26 5.89
C THR A 221 -9.89 5.79 7.00
N ALA A 222 -9.69 5.04 8.08
CA ALA A 222 -8.96 5.48 9.26
C ALA A 222 -9.47 6.83 9.82
N GLY A 223 -10.80 7.04 9.74
CA GLY A 223 -11.46 8.27 10.20
C GLY A 223 -11.43 9.43 9.20
N LEU A 224 -10.89 9.25 8.00
CA LEU A 224 -10.91 10.25 6.94
C LEU A 224 -12.32 10.40 6.34
N LYS A 225 -12.59 11.62 5.84
CA LYS A 225 -13.82 11.96 5.09
C LYS A 225 -13.80 11.47 3.64
N THR A 226 -12.71 10.88 3.21
CA THR A 226 -12.51 10.35 1.86
C THR A 226 -12.02 8.91 1.96
N PHE A 227 -12.17 8.16 0.87
CA PHE A 227 -11.62 6.82 0.74
C PHE A 227 -10.98 6.65 -0.64
N GLY A 228 -9.94 5.82 -0.72
CA GLY A 228 -9.32 5.46 -1.99
C GLY A 228 -10.05 4.28 -2.62
N VAL A 229 -10.33 4.38 -3.92
CA VAL A 229 -10.93 3.29 -4.69
C VAL A 229 -10.16 3.00 -5.97
N ARG A 230 -10.16 1.74 -6.38
CA ARG A 230 -9.55 1.25 -7.62
C ARG A 230 -10.37 0.13 -8.26
N MET A 231 -10.39 0.10 -9.58
CA MET A 231 -10.84 -1.06 -10.37
C MET A 231 -9.60 -1.73 -10.98
N PRO A 232 -9.11 -2.85 -10.44
CA PRO A 232 -7.89 -3.50 -10.95
C PRO A 232 -8.13 -4.13 -12.33
N SER A 233 -7.13 -4.19 -13.21
CA SER A 233 -7.27 -4.83 -14.53
C SER A 233 -7.09 -6.35 -14.52
N SER A 234 -6.71 -6.93 -13.39
CA SER A 234 -6.67 -8.38 -13.20
C SER A 234 -8.08 -8.99 -13.28
N THR A 235 -8.31 -9.81 -14.30
CA THR A 235 -9.59 -10.56 -14.48
C THR A 235 -9.87 -11.47 -13.30
N LEU A 236 -8.83 -12.01 -12.65
CA LEU A 236 -8.92 -12.78 -11.41
C LEU A 236 -9.44 -11.90 -10.27
N ALA A 237 -8.86 -10.71 -10.08
CA ALA A 237 -9.30 -9.78 -9.04
C ALA A 237 -10.74 -9.30 -9.27
N LEU A 238 -11.10 -8.90 -10.50
CA LEU A 238 -12.45 -8.48 -10.85
C LEU A 238 -13.47 -9.60 -10.59
N SER A 239 -13.15 -10.83 -10.99
CA SER A 239 -14.03 -11.98 -10.78
C SER A 239 -14.16 -12.37 -9.32
N LEU A 240 -13.08 -12.31 -8.55
CA LEU A 240 -13.11 -12.52 -7.10
C LEU A 240 -14.01 -11.49 -6.40
N ILE A 241 -13.84 -10.20 -6.72
CA ILE A 241 -14.65 -9.11 -6.14
C ILE A 241 -16.13 -9.29 -6.52
N LYS A 242 -16.41 -9.64 -7.78
CA LYS A 242 -17.79 -9.90 -8.24
C LYS A 242 -18.42 -11.09 -7.52
N LEU A 243 -17.70 -12.19 -7.37
CA LEU A 243 -18.16 -13.39 -6.65
C LEU A 243 -18.31 -13.13 -5.16
N ALA A 244 -17.45 -12.31 -4.56
CA ALA A 244 -17.56 -11.89 -3.16
C ALA A 244 -18.83 -11.06 -2.94
N GLY A 245 -19.21 -10.23 -3.92
CA GLY A 245 -20.40 -9.39 -3.89
C GLY A 245 -20.22 -8.11 -3.07
N VAL A 246 -19.00 -7.79 -2.68
CA VAL A 246 -18.63 -6.65 -1.83
C VAL A 246 -17.27 -6.09 -2.28
N PRO A 247 -17.01 -4.78 -2.08
CA PRO A 247 -15.70 -4.20 -2.33
C PRO A 247 -14.69 -4.79 -1.36
N LEU A 248 -13.47 -5.00 -1.85
CA LEU A 248 -12.40 -5.58 -1.05
C LEU A 248 -11.41 -4.49 -0.63
N ALA A 249 -11.28 -4.25 0.66
CA ALA A 249 -10.19 -3.44 1.18
C ALA A 249 -8.90 -4.26 1.01
N ALA A 250 -7.94 -3.78 0.22
CA ALA A 250 -6.76 -4.57 -0.14
C ALA A 250 -5.50 -3.70 -0.23
N PRO A 251 -4.69 -3.59 0.85
CA PRO A 251 -3.31 -3.14 0.72
C PRO A 251 -2.45 -4.25 0.09
N SER A 252 -1.18 -3.95 -0.20
CA SER A 252 -0.20 -4.96 -0.63
C SER A 252 -0.09 -6.13 0.37
N ALA A 253 0.13 -7.35 -0.11
CA ALA A 253 0.10 -8.58 0.70
C ALA A 253 1.43 -8.96 1.39
N ASN A 254 2.19 -7.96 1.84
CA ASN A 254 3.44 -8.15 2.57
C ASN A 254 3.28 -7.91 4.08
N ALA A 255 4.22 -8.41 4.88
CA ALA A 255 4.38 -7.91 6.24
C ALA A 255 4.71 -6.40 6.20
N SER A 256 4.27 -5.63 7.20
CA SER A 256 4.56 -4.19 7.25
C SER A 256 6.07 -3.92 7.06
N THR A 257 6.40 -2.78 6.44
CA THR A 257 7.75 -2.32 6.04
C THR A 257 8.49 -3.10 4.93
N LYS A 258 8.21 -4.40 4.73
CA LYS A 258 8.85 -5.20 3.67
C LYS A 258 8.51 -4.74 2.23
N PRO A 259 9.31 -5.08 1.21
CA PRO A 259 8.98 -4.87 -0.20
C PRO A 259 7.61 -5.43 -0.58
N SER A 260 6.90 -4.81 -1.53
CA SER A 260 5.59 -5.33 -1.95
C SER A 260 5.73 -6.69 -2.66
N PRO A 261 4.76 -7.61 -2.55
CA PRO A 261 4.84 -8.92 -3.18
C PRO A 261 4.34 -8.87 -4.62
N THR A 262 5.14 -9.37 -5.56
CA THR A 262 4.78 -9.51 -6.99
C THR A 262 4.53 -10.97 -7.41
N ALA A 263 4.56 -11.91 -6.47
CA ALA A 263 4.37 -13.35 -6.69
C ALA A 263 3.71 -13.98 -5.45
N ALA A 264 3.01 -15.10 -5.64
CA ALA A 264 2.37 -15.82 -4.53
C ALA A 264 3.38 -16.28 -3.47
N GLN A 265 4.58 -16.71 -3.88
CA GLN A 265 5.63 -17.10 -2.96
C GLN A 265 6.07 -15.94 -2.04
N HIS A 266 6.16 -14.71 -2.57
CA HIS A 266 6.48 -13.54 -1.77
C HIS A 266 5.45 -13.27 -0.65
N VAL A 267 4.17 -13.61 -0.91
CA VAL A 267 3.11 -13.54 0.09
C VAL A 267 3.27 -14.64 1.14
N MET A 268 3.56 -15.87 0.70
CA MET A 268 3.83 -16.99 1.59
C MET A 268 4.98 -16.69 2.56
N ASP A 269 6.10 -16.17 2.05
CA ASP A 269 7.28 -15.83 2.86
C ASP A 269 6.98 -14.82 3.98
N ASP A 270 5.95 -13.98 3.82
CA ASP A 270 5.60 -12.91 4.76
C ASP A 270 4.43 -13.25 5.69
N LEU A 271 3.43 -13.96 5.17
CA LEU A 271 2.12 -14.14 5.78
C LEU A 271 1.77 -15.60 6.07
N ASN A 272 2.69 -16.55 5.88
CA ASN A 272 2.47 -17.94 6.29
C ASN A 272 2.07 -18.02 7.78
N GLY A 273 1.02 -18.78 8.05
CA GLY A 273 0.41 -18.92 9.38
C GLY A 273 -0.47 -17.75 9.83
N LYS A 274 -0.58 -16.68 9.03
CA LYS A 274 -1.38 -15.48 9.36
C LYS A 274 -2.64 -15.33 8.49
N ILE A 275 -2.66 -16.01 7.34
CA ILE A 275 -3.78 -16.02 6.40
C ILE A 275 -4.05 -17.44 5.94
N GLU A 276 -5.27 -17.74 5.54
CA GLU A 276 -5.65 -19.10 5.16
C GLU A 276 -5.34 -19.40 3.68
N LEU A 277 -5.51 -18.40 2.81
CA LEU A 277 -5.52 -18.62 1.37
C LEU A 277 -4.74 -17.54 0.60
N ILE A 278 -3.91 -18.01 -0.33
CA ILE A 278 -3.25 -17.24 -1.37
C ILE A 278 -3.73 -17.78 -2.72
N LEU A 279 -4.39 -16.95 -3.51
CA LEU A 279 -4.66 -17.27 -4.92
C LEU A 279 -3.41 -16.96 -5.74
N ASP A 280 -2.89 -17.93 -6.48
CA ASP A 280 -1.74 -17.78 -7.36
C ASP A 280 -2.19 -17.69 -8.82
N GLY A 281 -2.16 -16.48 -9.35
CA GLY A 281 -2.41 -16.19 -10.77
C GLY A 281 -1.15 -15.81 -11.54
N GLY A 282 0.04 -16.17 -11.04
CA GLY A 282 1.32 -15.80 -11.63
C GLY A 282 1.88 -14.46 -11.13
N HIS A 283 2.91 -13.96 -11.82
CA HIS A 283 3.60 -12.72 -11.45
C HIS A 283 2.81 -11.47 -11.88
N CYS A 284 2.96 -10.40 -11.11
CA CYS A 284 2.41 -9.09 -11.48
C CYS A 284 3.18 -8.47 -12.66
N GLN A 285 2.47 -7.74 -13.53
CA GLN A 285 3.03 -7.17 -14.76
C GLN A 285 3.73 -5.82 -14.54
N VAL A 286 3.17 -4.94 -13.71
CA VAL A 286 3.68 -3.58 -13.50
C VAL A 286 4.79 -3.53 -12.43
N GLY A 287 4.65 -4.32 -11.36
CA GLY A 287 5.66 -4.41 -10.28
C GLY A 287 5.77 -3.22 -9.33
N VAL A 288 5.10 -2.11 -9.60
CA VAL A 288 4.89 -0.99 -8.66
C VAL A 288 3.41 -0.79 -8.38
N GLU A 289 3.05 -0.16 -7.25
CA GLU A 289 1.65 0.07 -6.91
C GLU A 289 0.96 1.10 -7.81
N SER A 290 -0.37 1.19 -7.69
CA SER A 290 -1.18 2.17 -8.42
C SER A 290 -0.78 3.62 -8.13
N THR A 291 -0.91 4.47 -9.14
CA THR A 291 -0.89 5.93 -8.98
C THR A 291 -2.11 6.34 -8.17
N VAL A 292 -1.93 7.16 -7.13
CA VAL A 292 -3.04 7.65 -6.29
C VAL A 292 -3.22 9.13 -6.55
N VAL A 293 -4.43 9.52 -6.93
CA VAL A 293 -4.77 10.91 -7.25
C VAL A 293 -5.92 11.43 -6.40
N ASP A 294 -5.88 12.73 -6.10
CA ASP A 294 -6.96 13.47 -5.47
C ASP A 294 -7.42 14.62 -6.38
N GLY A 295 -8.59 14.43 -6.97
CA GLY A 295 -9.33 15.40 -7.77
C GLY A 295 -10.42 16.13 -7.01
N LEU A 296 -10.50 15.97 -5.68
CA LEU A 296 -11.43 16.72 -4.81
C LEU A 296 -10.88 18.09 -4.41
N CYS A 297 -9.58 18.33 -4.64
CA CYS A 297 -8.95 19.64 -4.51
C CYS A 297 -8.72 20.31 -5.87
N ASP A 298 -8.44 21.62 -5.83
CA ASP A 298 -8.07 22.42 -7.00
C ASP A 298 -6.79 23.22 -6.70
N PRO A 299 -5.69 23.04 -7.46
CA PRO A 299 -5.53 22.03 -8.52
C PRO A 299 -5.60 20.58 -7.99
N PRO A 300 -5.92 19.59 -8.84
CA PRO A 300 -5.83 18.20 -8.47
C PRO A 300 -4.38 17.80 -8.20
N VAL A 301 -4.17 16.73 -7.42
CA VAL A 301 -2.83 16.30 -7.01
C VAL A 301 -2.58 14.81 -7.16
N VAL A 302 -1.32 14.45 -7.44
CA VAL A 302 -0.80 13.09 -7.29
C VAL A 302 -0.30 12.92 -5.86
N LEU A 303 -0.93 12.00 -5.11
CA LEU A 303 -0.56 11.65 -3.73
C LEU A 303 0.46 10.51 -3.67
N ARG A 304 0.54 9.68 -4.71
CA ARG A 304 1.52 8.60 -4.83
C ARG A 304 1.81 8.33 -6.31
N PRO A 305 3.09 8.29 -6.73
CA PRO A 305 3.44 7.86 -8.08
C PRO A 305 3.31 6.34 -8.20
N GLY A 306 2.98 5.86 -9.39
CA GLY A 306 2.70 4.46 -9.68
C GLY A 306 2.70 4.19 -11.18
N GLY A 307 1.90 3.20 -11.63
CA GLY A 307 1.86 2.78 -13.02
C GLY A 307 1.28 3.77 -14.04
N ILE A 308 0.81 4.96 -13.61
CA ILE A 308 0.31 6.03 -14.49
C ILE A 308 1.05 7.32 -14.22
N GLY A 309 1.48 7.94 -15.29
CA GLY A 309 2.27 9.15 -15.29
C GLY A 309 1.58 10.47 -15.07
N ILE A 310 2.34 11.47 -14.62
CA ILE A 310 1.77 12.82 -14.45
C ILE A 310 1.45 13.46 -15.79
N ASP A 311 2.26 13.23 -16.82
CA ASP A 311 2.00 13.79 -18.15
C ASP A 311 0.84 13.07 -18.83
N GLU A 312 0.68 11.76 -18.59
CA GLU A 312 -0.52 11.04 -18.98
C GLU A 312 -1.78 11.59 -18.28
N LEU A 313 -1.70 11.91 -16.99
CA LEU A 313 -2.80 12.55 -16.27
C LEU A 313 -3.12 13.94 -16.83
N ARG A 314 -2.11 14.77 -17.12
CA ARG A 314 -2.28 16.12 -17.68
C ARG A 314 -2.94 16.13 -19.05
N SER A 315 -2.81 15.06 -19.81
CA SER A 315 -3.47 14.92 -21.11
C SER A 315 -4.97 14.63 -21.01
N CYS A 316 -5.50 14.41 -19.80
CA CYS A 316 -6.92 14.18 -19.57
C CYS A 316 -7.67 15.49 -19.22
N PRO A 317 -8.88 15.71 -19.77
CA PRO A 317 -9.71 16.86 -19.43
C PRO A 317 -9.94 17.04 -17.93
N GLY A 318 -9.69 18.25 -17.41
CA GLY A 318 -9.85 18.62 -15.99
C GLY A 318 -8.66 18.23 -15.08
N TRP A 319 -7.57 17.75 -15.67
CA TRP A 319 -6.33 17.36 -15.00
C TRP A 319 -5.08 18.07 -15.55
N GLU A 320 -5.25 19.05 -16.43
CA GLU A 320 -4.17 19.75 -17.14
C GLU A 320 -3.20 20.44 -16.17
N ASN A 321 -3.71 20.90 -15.02
CA ASN A 321 -2.94 21.55 -13.96
C ASN A 321 -2.60 20.64 -12.78
N VAL A 322 -2.69 19.31 -12.93
CA VAL A 322 -2.33 18.37 -11.86
C VAL A 322 -0.89 18.58 -11.40
N SER A 323 -0.71 18.53 -10.09
CA SER A 323 0.58 18.77 -9.42
C SER A 323 0.99 17.60 -8.52
N ILE A 324 2.28 17.54 -8.19
CA ILE A 324 2.85 16.53 -7.30
C ILE A 324 2.65 16.98 -5.85
N ALA A 325 2.03 16.13 -5.03
CA ALA A 325 1.85 16.36 -3.59
C ALA A 325 2.52 15.27 -2.73
N TYR A 326 3.34 14.42 -3.33
CA TYR A 326 4.19 13.47 -2.61
C TYR A 326 5.61 14.01 -2.46
N GLN A 327 6.28 13.56 -1.39
CA GLN A 327 7.71 13.76 -1.21
C GLN A 327 8.43 12.42 -1.40
N ASP A 328 9.70 12.49 -1.81
CA ASP A 328 10.54 11.30 -2.01
C ASP A 328 11.05 10.69 -0.71
N LYS A 329 10.89 11.39 0.42
CA LYS A 329 11.16 10.90 1.77
C LYS A 329 9.86 10.58 2.49
N SER A 330 9.89 9.60 3.39
CA SER A 330 8.76 9.32 4.29
C SER A 330 8.50 10.52 5.20
N GLU A 331 7.25 10.99 5.29
CA GLU A 331 6.92 12.08 6.19
C GLU A 331 6.97 11.60 7.66
N GLU A 332 8.02 12.00 8.38
CA GLU A 332 8.08 11.92 9.84
C GLU A 332 7.22 13.03 10.46
N GLY A 333 5.91 12.95 10.28
CA GLY A 333 4.93 13.94 10.74
C GLY A 333 3.85 13.37 11.65
N LYS A 334 3.25 14.23 12.50
CA LYS A 334 2.09 13.87 13.34
C LYS A 334 0.77 13.80 12.55
N ALA A 335 0.72 14.33 11.33
CA ALA A 335 -0.49 14.32 10.51
C ALA A 335 -0.83 12.89 10.01
N ALA A 336 -2.11 12.57 9.93
CA ALA A 336 -2.57 11.29 9.39
C ALA A 336 -2.40 11.28 7.86
N PRO A 337 -1.92 10.16 7.26
CA PRO A 337 -1.72 10.09 5.82
C PRO A 337 -3.07 10.10 5.08
N ARG A 338 -3.18 10.90 4.01
CA ARG A 338 -4.39 10.97 3.15
C ARG A 338 -4.56 9.72 2.26
N ALA A 339 -3.46 9.04 1.98
CA ALA A 339 -3.40 7.85 1.14
C ALA A 339 -2.31 6.89 1.62
N PRO A 340 -2.37 5.59 1.27
CA PRO A 340 -1.31 4.65 1.60
C PRO A 340 0.04 5.07 0.99
N GLY A 341 1.14 4.86 1.71
CA GLY A 341 2.50 5.05 1.18
C GLY A 341 3.13 6.43 1.42
N MET A 342 2.51 7.30 2.24
CA MET A 342 2.98 8.67 2.51
C MET A 342 3.86 8.81 3.77
N LYS A 343 3.49 8.15 4.88
CA LYS A 343 4.06 8.43 6.22
C LYS A 343 5.16 7.46 6.66
N TYR A 344 4.99 6.16 6.44
CA TYR A 344 5.87 5.15 7.02
C TYR A 344 7.02 4.76 6.09
N LYS A 345 8.14 4.29 6.64
CA LYS A 345 9.20 3.64 5.84
C LYS A 345 8.60 2.39 5.20
N HIS A 346 8.43 2.44 3.89
CA HIS A 346 7.86 1.37 3.10
C HIS A 346 8.98 0.83 2.21
N TYR A 347 8.92 -0.48 1.91
CA TYR A 347 9.75 -1.12 0.89
C TYR A 347 11.21 -1.38 1.27
N SER A 348 11.56 -1.29 2.55
CA SER A 348 12.92 -1.56 2.99
C SER A 348 13.15 -3.06 3.17
N PRO A 349 14.13 -3.65 2.47
CA PRO A 349 14.64 -4.97 2.82
C PRO A 349 15.32 -4.92 4.21
N LYS A 350 15.73 -6.09 4.73
CA LYS A 350 16.56 -6.16 5.94
C LYS A 350 17.94 -5.59 5.69
N ALA A 351 18.47 -5.79 4.48
CA ALA A 351 19.77 -5.27 4.06
C ALA A 351 19.81 -3.73 4.04
N THR A 352 20.99 -3.16 4.25
CA THR A 352 21.20 -1.72 4.05
C THR A 352 21.16 -1.40 2.56
N VAL A 353 20.25 -0.53 2.13
CA VAL A 353 20.16 -0.12 0.72
C VAL A 353 20.90 1.21 0.52
N VAL A 354 21.85 1.22 -0.42
CA VAL A 354 22.58 2.43 -0.86
C VAL A 354 22.20 2.71 -2.30
N LEU A 355 21.46 3.80 -2.52
CA LEU A 355 21.03 4.24 -3.85
C LEU A 355 22.05 5.20 -4.46
N TYR A 356 22.48 4.91 -5.69
CA TYR A 356 23.31 5.79 -6.50
C TYR A 356 22.44 6.51 -7.53
N GLU A 357 22.08 7.76 -7.28
CA GLU A 357 21.32 8.56 -8.25
C GLU A 357 22.09 8.68 -9.57
N SER A 358 21.35 8.84 -10.66
CA SER A 358 21.92 9.03 -11.99
C SER A 358 22.78 10.30 -12.08
N SER A 359 22.49 11.31 -11.25
CA SER A 359 23.27 12.56 -11.11
C SER A 359 24.62 12.39 -10.43
N PHE A 360 24.83 11.32 -9.67
CA PHE A 360 26.04 11.14 -8.90
C PHE A 360 27.21 10.71 -9.79
N GLY A 361 28.07 11.67 -10.15
CA GLY A 361 29.13 11.50 -11.14
C GLY A 361 30.17 10.43 -10.78
N GLU A 362 30.59 10.33 -9.52
CA GLU A 362 31.55 9.29 -9.07
C GLU A 362 30.95 7.88 -9.16
N GLY A 363 29.62 7.77 -9.21
CA GLY A 363 28.88 6.52 -9.37
C GLY A 363 28.76 6.02 -10.80
N GLY A 364 29.25 6.75 -11.81
CA GLY A 364 28.96 6.45 -13.22
C GLY A 364 29.51 5.10 -13.70
N ASN A 365 30.61 4.63 -13.11
CA ASN A 365 31.26 3.38 -13.51
C ASN A 365 31.14 2.25 -12.47
N GLY A 366 30.40 2.48 -11.38
CA GLY A 366 30.27 1.49 -10.31
C GLY A 366 30.16 2.09 -8.92
N ILE A 367 30.33 1.22 -7.94
CA ILE A 367 30.28 1.54 -6.50
C ILE A 367 31.56 2.26 -6.10
N ALA A 368 31.42 3.38 -5.38
CA ALA A 368 32.54 4.14 -4.87
C ALA A 368 33.33 3.34 -3.83
N SER A 369 34.67 3.44 -3.87
CA SER A 369 35.54 2.65 -2.98
C SER A 369 35.30 2.91 -1.49
N LEU A 370 34.88 4.12 -1.13
CA LEU A 370 34.52 4.49 0.25
C LEU A 370 33.28 3.74 0.73
N ASP A 371 32.29 3.55 -0.14
CA ASP A 371 31.05 2.86 0.22
C ASP A 371 31.27 1.36 0.37
N LEU A 372 32.13 0.76 -0.44
CA LEU A 372 32.58 -0.61 -0.24
C LEU A 372 33.33 -0.75 1.09
N LYS A 373 34.23 0.19 1.42
CA LYS A 373 34.95 0.20 2.69
C LYS A 373 34.00 0.39 3.87
N ALA A 374 32.96 1.22 3.75
CA ALA A 374 31.95 1.41 4.78
C ALA A 374 31.10 0.15 4.97
N ALA A 375 30.66 -0.46 3.87
CA ALA A 375 29.94 -1.73 3.84
C ALA A 375 30.79 -2.90 4.35
N ASN A 376 32.13 -2.77 4.37
CA ASN A 376 33.08 -3.72 4.96
C ASN A 376 33.56 -3.33 6.38
N GLY A 377 33.38 -2.07 6.78
CA GLY A 377 34.00 -1.47 7.98
C GLY A 377 33.05 -1.27 9.17
N THR A 378 31.73 -1.33 8.96
CA THR A 378 30.75 -1.27 10.04
C THR A 378 30.57 -2.64 10.72
N VAL A 379 31.44 -2.94 11.67
CA VAL A 379 31.11 -3.44 13.03
C VAL A 379 32.20 -2.86 13.93
N ASN A 380 31.81 -2.10 14.94
CA ASN A 380 32.72 -1.50 15.91
C ASN A 380 33.71 -2.54 16.49
N GLY A 381 34.98 -2.41 16.13
CA GLY A 381 36.14 -2.66 17.01
C GLY A 381 36.49 -4.09 17.45
N HIS A 382 35.71 -5.14 17.19
CA HIS A 382 36.03 -6.50 17.68
C HIS A 382 35.67 -7.65 16.72
N ALA A 383 35.52 -7.39 15.42
CA ALA A 383 35.28 -8.47 14.45
C ALA A 383 36.56 -9.27 14.19
N SER A 384 36.54 -10.55 14.56
CA SER A 384 37.63 -11.50 14.25
C SER A 384 37.76 -11.70 12.73
N ASN A 385 38.93 -12.15 12.25
CA ASN A 385 39.16 -12.44 10.82
C ASN A 385 38.18 -13.47 10.22
N ASP A 386 37.42 -14.22 11.02
CA ASP A 386 36.39 -15.16 10.57
C ASP A 386 35.08 -14.47 10.13
N GLU A 387 34.71 -13.32 10.72
CA GLU A 387 33.49 -12.59 10.36
C GLU A 387 33.61 -11.84 9.01
N ARG A 388 34.86 -11.55 8.57
CA ARG A 388 35.12 -10.94 7.26
C ARG A 388 34.91 -11.90 6.08
N LYS A 389 34.90 -13.21 6.31
CA LYS A 389 34.72 -14.21 5.24
C LYS A 389 33.26 -14.47 4.86
N GLY A 390 32.29 -13.89 5.59
CA GLY A 390 30.87 -14.21 5.44
C GLY A 390 29.95 -13.09 4.90
N ARG A 391 30.48 -11.91 4.55
CA ARG A 391 29.63 -10.79 4.09
C ARG A 391 29.13 -10.99 2.67
N VAL A 392 27.88 -10.59 2.43
CA VAL A 392 27.21 -10.70 1.13
C VAL A 392 26.81 -9.31 0.65
N VAL A 393 27.47 -8.83 -0.40
CA VAL A 393 27.15 -7.55 -1.05
C VAL A 393 26.21 -7.81 -2.22
N GLY A 394 25.03 -7.19 -2.20
CA GLY A 394 24.10 -7.18 -3.31
C GLY A 394 24.32 -6.01 -4.25
N VAL A 395 24.14 -6.23 -5.55
CA VAL A 395 24.19 -5.21 -6.60
C VAL A 395 22.97 -5.34 -7.49
N ILE A 396 22.16 -4.28 -7.54
CA ILE A 396 21.09 -4.10 -8.54
C ILE A 396 21.62 -3.19 -9.62
N ARG A 397 21.77 -3.73 -10.83
CA ARG A 397 22.19 -2.97 -12.01
C ARG A 397 21.00 -2.64 -12.89
N THR A 398 21.06 -1.46 -13.51
CA THR A 398 20.03 -0.99 -14.43
C THR A 398 20.67 -0.52 -15.74
N GLN A 399 21.02 0.76 -15.86
CA GLN A 399 21.43 1.38 -17.12
C GLN A 399 22.95 1.58 -17.22
N ARG A 400 23.63 1.96 -16.14
CA ARG A 400 25.03 2.40 -16.15
C ARG A 400 26.00 1.29 -15.78
N TRP A 401 25.66 0.50 -14.77
CA TRP A 401 26.59 -0.47 -14.18
C TRP A 401 26.71 -1.76 -15.01
N LYS A 402 27.96 -2.16 -15.24
CA LYS A 402 28.32 -3.50 -15.75
C LYS A 402 28.36 -4.51 -14.61
N SER A 403 28.39 -5.80 -14.93
CA SER A 403 28.50 -6.88 -13.93
C SER A 403 29.61 -6.61 -12.90
N GLY A 404 29.26 -6.78 -11.62
CA GLY A 404 30.11 -6.46 -10.48
C GLY A 404 30.16 -4.98 -10.12
N ALA A 405 29.51 -4.09 -10.87
CA ALA A 405 29.44 -2.64 -10.63
C ALA A 405 30.79 -2.00 -10.27
N GLY A 406 31.82 -2.30 -11.05
CA GLY A 406 33.18 -1.77 -10.87
C GLY A 406 33.97 -2.38 -9.72
N LEU A 407 33.41 -3.36 -9.00
CA LEU A 407 34.10 -4.13 -7.97
C LEU A 407 35.00 -5.20 -8.59
N ARG A 408 36.05 -5.58 -7.84
CA ARG A 408 36.91 -6.72 -8.19
C ARG A 408 36.22 -8.00 -7.76
N CYS A 409 35.92 -8.87 -8.73
CA CYS A 409 35.19 -10.09 -8.48
C CYS A 409 35.82 -11.27 -9.24
N ALA A 410 35.71 -12.47 -8.67
CA ALA A 410 36.07 -13.73 -9.31
C ALA A 410 34.92 -14.75 -9.21
N SER A 411 35.06 -15.87 -9.92
CA SER A 411 34.16 -17.02 -9.79
C SER A 411 32.67 -16.71 -10.04
N PHE A 412 32.36 -15.75 -10.94
CA PHE A 412 30.98 -15.40 -11.25
C PHE A 412 30.22 -16.59 -11.85
N GLN A 413 29.19 -17.05 -11.14
CA GLN A 413 28.34 -18.18 -11.52
C GLN A 413 26.89 -17.75 -11.54
N HIS A 414 26.16 -18.22 -12.55
CA HIS A 414 24.70 -18.12 -12.59
C HIS A 414 24.11 -19.04 -11.51
N LEU A 415 23.23 -18.50 -10.67
CA LEU A 415 22.61 -19.27 -9.59
C LEU A 415 21.19 -19.69 -9.93
N THR A 416 20.38 -18.77 -10.43
CA THR A 416 18.97 -19.04 -10.76
C THR A 416 18.44 -17.97 -11.71
N ASP A 417 17.44 -18.36 -12.47
CA ASP A 417 16.52 -17.43 -13.10
C ASP A 417 15.35 -17.19 -12.15
N VAL A 418 15.00 -15.92 -11.92
CA VAL A 418 13.71 -15.60 -11.29
C VAL A 418 12.70 -15.56 -12.41
N GLN A 419 11.60 -16.32 -12.29
CA GLN A 419 10.56 -16.39 -13.34
C GLN A 419 9.62 -15.19 -13.31
N GLY A 420 9.08 -14.84 -14.46
CA GLY A 420 8.21 -13.70 -14.68
C GLY A 420 6.77 -14.10 -14.95
N PRO A 421 5.95 -13.18 -15.46
CA PRO A 421 4.54 -13.44 -15.74
C PRO A 421 4.33 -14.55 -16.77
N ASP A 422 5.25 -14.66 -17.74
CA ASP A 422 5.24 -15.66 -18.80
C ASP A 422 6.35 -16.70 -18.56
N GLU A 423 6.10 -17.98 -18.91
CA GLU A 423 7.04 -19.09 -18.68
C GLU A 423 8.41 -18.88 -19.37
N ASP A 424 8.44 -18.09 -20.44
CA ASP A 424 9.65 -17.72 -21.21
C ASP A 424 10.24 -16.36 -20.81
N ASP A 425 9.64 -15.65 -19.86
CA ASP A 425 10.07 -14.31 -19.44
C ASP A 425 10.64 -14.36 -18.02
N SER A 426 11.96 -14.19 -17.90
CA SER A 426 12.61 -14.03 -16.59
C SER A 426 12.73 -12.53 -16.28
N PRO A 427 12.16 -12.00 -15.17
CA PRO A 427 12.36 -10.63 -14.73
C PRO A 427 13.83 -10.29 -14.56
N PHE A 428 14.67 -11.26 -14.14
CA PHE A 428 16.12 -11.13 -14.06
C PHE A 428 16.79 -12.46 -13.68
N GLN A 429 18.10 -12.51 -13.94
CA GLN A 429 18.98 -13.58 -13.50
C GLN A 429 19.77 -13.15 -12.26
N VAL A 430 20.11 -14.12 -11.40
CA VAL A 430 20.93 -13.90 -10.22
C VAL A 430 22.29 -14.55 -10.42
N TYR A 431 23.34 -13.75 -10.28
CA TYR A 431 24.71 -14.22 -10.31
C TYR A 431 25.37 -14.10 -8.95
N GLU A 432 26.26 -15.03 -8.61
CA GLU A 432 27.09 -14.97 -7.40
C GLU A 432 28.57 -15.06 -7.76
N GLY A 433 29.41 -14.33 -7.03
CA GLY A 433 30.86 -14.42 -7.16
C GLY A 433 31.57 -14.15 -5.84
N ASP A 434 32.89 -14.27 -5.88
CA ASP A 434 33.78 -13.87 -4.78
C ASP A 434 34.12 -12.39 -4.93
N LEU A 435 33.89 -11.61 -3.88
CA LEU A 435 34.33 -10.22 -3.79
C LEU A 435 35.79 -10.17 -3.35
N LEU A 436 36.62 -9.41 -4.06
CA LEU A 436 38.07 -9.36 -3.84
C LEU A 436 38.54 -7.99 -3.35
N ASP A 437 39.62 -7.98 -2.56
CA ASP A 437 40.34 -6.76 -2.21
C ASP A 437 41.34 -6.31 -3.30
N GLU A 438 42.11 -5.26 -3.01
CA GLU A 438 43.15 -4.72 -3.90
C GLU A 438 44.31 -5.72 -4.15
N LYS A 439 44.45 -6.75 -3.30
CA LYS A 439 45.47 -7.81 -3.38
C LYS A 439 44.89 -9.13 -3.92
N GLU A 440 43.71 -9.07 -4.52
CA GLU A 440 42.99 -10.23 -5.08
C GLU A 440 42.65 -11.31 -4.04
N GLN A 441 42.55 -10.95 -2.77
CA GLN A 441 42.13 -11.86 -1.71
C GLN A 441 40.61 -11.80 -1.52
N PRO A 442 39.92 -12.94 -1.34
CA PRO A 442 38.49 -12.96 -1.06
C PRO A 442 38.16 -12.26 0.27
N ILE A 443 37.23 -11.31 0.20
CA ILE A 443 36.73 -10.51 1.33
C ILE A 443 35.21 -10.63 1.54
N GLY A 444 34.54 -11.48 0.75
CA GLY A 444 33.11 -11.73 0.86
C GLY A 444 32.53 -12.32 -0.42
N LYS A 445 31.20 -12.34 -0.49
CA LYS A 445 30.42 -12.72 -1.68
C LYS A 445 29.78 -11.49 -2.30
N ILE A 446 29.60 -11.55 -3.61
CA ILE A 446 28.78 -10.61 -4.36
C ILE A 446 27.59 -11.34 -4.96
N LEU A 447 26.41 -10.74 -4.86
CA LEU A 447 25.21 -11.12 -5.58
C LEU A 447 24.91 -10.02 -6.59
N ASP A 448 24.84 -10.35 -7.87
CA ASP A 448 24.64 -9.39 -8.97
C ASP A 448 23.34 -9.71 -9.70
N ILE A 449 22.44 -8.72 -9.75
CA ILE A 449 21.15 -8.80 -10.45
C ILE A 449 21.10 -7.69 -11.50
N ASP A 450 20.82 -8.09 -12.75
CA ASP A 450 20.55 -7.16 -13.85
C ASP A 450 19.04 -7.04 -14.07
N LEU A 451 18.48 -5.85 -13.79
CA LEU A 451 17.06 -5.58 -14.08
C LEU A 451 16.83 -5.09 -15.53
N GLY A 452 17.90 -5.01 -16.32
CA GLY A 452 17.87 -4.47 -17.67
C GLY A 452 17.76 -2.95 -17.71
N ARG A 453 17.64 -2.42 -18.93
CA ARG A 453 17.67 -0.98 -19.20
C ARG A 453 16.29 -0.33 -19.32
N GLY A 454 15.26 -1.14 -19.62
CA GLY A 454 13.89 -0.68 -19.80
C GLY A 454 13.23 -0.39 -18.46
N THR A 455 12.59 0.77 -18.32
CA THR A 455 11.98 1.22 -17.05
C THR A 455 10.85 0.30 -16.59
N GLU A 456 10.08 -0.27 -17.52
CA GLU A 456 9.05 -1.28 -17.22
C GLU A 456 9.64 -2.58 -16.65
N GLY A 457 10.73 -3.08 -17.24
CA GLY A 457 11.43 -4.27 -16.74
C GLY A 457 12.01 -4.03 -15.34
N ILE A 458 12.59 -2.86 -15.12
CA ILE A 458 13.10 -2.43 -13.80
C ILE A 458 11.96 -2.37 -12.78
N ALA A 459 10.83 -1.74 -13.12
CA ALA A 459 9.68 -1.67 -12.23
C ALA A 459 9.15 -3.06 -11.85
N ARG A 460 9.06 -3.96 -12.83
CA ARG A 460 8.62 -5.35 -12.65
C ARG A 460 9.57 -6.15 -11.74
N GLY A 461 10.87 -6.00 -11.94
CA GLY A 461 11.89 -6.75 -11.22
C GLY A 461 12.29 -6.18 -9.85
N LEU A 462 12.07 -4.88 -9.60
CA LEU A 462 12.61 -4.18 -8.43
C LEU A 462 12.30 -4.87 -7.10
N PHE A 463 11.03 -5.11 -6.78
CA PHE A 463 10.67 -5.71 -5.49
C PHE A 463 11.10 -7.17 -5.38
N ALA A 464 11.06 -7.92 -6.49
CA ALA A 464 11.53 -9.29 -6.53
C ALA A 464 13.05 -9.35 -6.28
N ALA A 465 13.83 -8.44 -6.86
CA ALA A 465 15.27 -8.34 -6.62
C ALA A 465 15.58 -8.02 -5.14
N LEU A 466 14.91 -7.02 -4.57
CA LEU A 466 15.08 -6.68 -3.14
C LEU A 466 14.76 -7.86 -2.22
N ARG A 467 13.69 -8.62 -2.53
CA ARG A 467 13.32 -9.83 -1.79
C ARG A 467 14.33 -10.97 -1.96
N GLU A 468 14.88 -11.10 -3.15
CA GLU A 468 15.87 -12.13 -3.46
C GLU A 468 17.17 -11.90 -2.67
N PHE A 469 17.62 -10.64 -2.52
CA PHE A 469 18.74 -10.31 -1.65
C PHE A 469 18.45 -10.61 -0.18
N ASP A 470 17.25 -10.30 0.32
CA ASP A 470 16.84 -10.64 1.69
C ASP A 470 16.85 -12.16 1.92
N ARG A 471 16.37 -12.93 0.94
CA ARG A 471 16.34 -14.40 0.98
C ARG A 471 17.75 -14.99 1.02
N ARG A 472 18.70 -14.36 0.33
CA ARG A 472 20.10 -14.79 0.26
C ARG A 472 21.00 -14.17 1.33
N GLY A 473 20.44 -13.38 2.23
CA GLY A 473 21.17 -12.81 3.37
C GLY A 473 22.16 -11.72 2.98
N ALA A 474 21.84 -10.88 1.99
CA ALA A 474 22.66 -9.71 1.69
C ALA A 474 22.72 -8.75 2.88
N ASP A 475 23.90 -8.25 3.21
CA ASP A 475 24.11 -7.28 4.28
C ASP A 475 23.87 -5.84 3.77
N THR A 476 24.34 -5.57 2.56
CA THR A 476 24.24 -4.26 1.89
C THR A 476 23.87 -4.47 0.43
N ILE A 477 22.94 -3.67 -0.09
CA ILE A 477 22.51 -3.67 -1.49
C ILE A 477 22.84 -2.31 -2.09
N PHE A 478 23.69 -2.31 -3.11
CA PHE A 478 23.96 -1.14 -3.93
C PHE A 478 23.03 -1.13 -5.14
N VAL A 479 22.41 0.01 -5.42
CA VAL A 479 21.45 0.12 -6.53
C VAL A 479 21.86 1.22 -7.49
N ASP A 480 21.98 0.85 -8.78
CA ASP A 480 22.12 1.79 -9.89
C ASP A 480 20.78 2.49 -10.15
N GLY A 481 20.67 3.75 -9.72
CA GLY A 481 19.50 4.57 -9.99
C GLY A 481 19.36 4.92 -11.47
N ILE A 482 18.12 5.14 -11.91
CA ILE A 482 17.79 5.52 -13.28
C ILE A 482 17.54 7.02 -13.40
N GLU A 483 17.57 7.53 -14.62
CA GLU A 483 17.12 8.89 -14.88
C GLU A 483 15.59 8.99 -14.75
N ASP A 484 15.14 10.01 -14.04
CA ASP A 484 13.73 10.26 -13.73
C ASP A 484 13.02 10.97 -14.91
N ARG A 485 13.23 10.47 -16.14
CA ARG A 485 12.71 11.08 -17.38
C ARG A 485 11.36 10.53 -17.83
N SER A 486 10.99 9.35 -17.34
CA SER A 486 9.69 8.73 -17.63
C SER A 486 8.89 8.56 -16.36
N ASP A 487 7.58 8.54 -16.50
CA ASP A 487 6.66 8.44 -15.38
C ASP A 487 6.80 7.15 -14.54
N ILE A 488 7.05 6.01 -15.19
CA ILE A 488 7.36 4.75 -14.50
C ILE A 488 8.71 4.85 -13.78
N ALA A 489 9.68 5.57 -14.35
CA ALA A 489 10.96 5.82 -13.68
C ALA A 489 10.76 6.63 -12.39
N ALA A 490 9.84 7.60 -12.37
CA ALA A 490 9.49 8.34 -11.16
C ALA A 490 8.90 7.45 -10.07
N ALA A 491 8.04 6.52 -10.45
CA ALA A 491 7.51 5.53 -9.52
C ALA A 491 8.63 4.64 -8.94
N VAL A 492 9.50 4.10 -9.80
CA VAL A 492 10.66 3.29 -9.41
C VAL A 492 11.59 4.06 -8.48
N MET A 493 12.00 5.26 -8.85
CA MET A 493 12.90 6.10 -8.06
C MET A 493 12.27 6.50 -6.74
N ASN A 494 10.96 6.79 -6.69
CA ASN A 494 10.26 7.02 -5.43
C ASN A 494 10.32 5.79 -4.50
N ARG A 495 10.20 4.56 -5.04
CA ARG A 495 10.34 3.33 -4.23
C ARG A 495 11.77 3.11 -3.78
N LEU A 496 12.76 3.34 -4.64
CA LEU A 496 14.17 3.23 -4.30
C LEU A 496 14.59 4.23 -3.23
N ARG A 497 14.22 5.52 -3.37
CA ARG A 497 14.52 6.56 -2.37
C ARG A 497 13.88 6.27 -1.01
N LYS A 498 12.68 5.65 -0.99
CA LYS A 498 12.02 5.21 0.25
C LYS A 498 12.63 3.94 0.85
N ALA A 499 13.12 3.03 0.02
CA ALA A 499 13.80 1.81 0.46
C ALA A 499 15.21 2.10 0.98
N ALA A 500 15.90 3.07 0.37
CA ALA A 500 17.27 3.48 0.66
C ALA A 500 17.47 3.88 2.12
N SER A 501 18.51 3.31 2.73
CA SER A 501 19.06 3.83 3.99
C SER A 501 19.98 5.01 3.72
N GLU A 502 20.65 5.01 2.57
CA GLU A 502 21.56 6.07 2.14
C GLU A 502 21.41 6.37 0.64
N THR A 503 21.63 7.63 0.26
CA THR A 503 21.58 8.08 -1.13
C THR A 503 22.86 8.83 -1.48
N ARG A 504 23.44 8.54 -2.64
CA ARG A 504 24.51 9.31 -3.29
C ARG A 504 23.87 10.09 -4.43
N ALA A 505 23.93 11.42 -4.38
CA ALA A 505 23.21 12.32 -5.29
C ALA A 505 24.13 13.34 -5.95
#